data_AF-A0A9P6AC07-F1
#
_entry.id   AF-A0A9P6AC07-F1
#
_cell.length_a   1.000
_cell.length_b   1.000
_cell.length_c   1.000
_cell.angle_alpha   90.00
_cell.angle_beta   90.00
_cell.angle_gamma   90.00
#
_symmetry.space_group_name_H-M   'P 1'
#
loop_
_entity.id
_entity.type
_entity.pdbx_description
1 polymer ?
#
loop_
_entity_poly.entity_id
_entity_poly.type
_entity_poly.pdbx_seq_one_letter_code
_entity_poly.pdbx_strand_id
1 'polypeptide(L)'
;MARLHGLVNAIRTSSDCHVAFLDTVRQGNASKLFQPPVPEVELLREVETRWDSAHGMLRTTIPARPAIEAMMIQKKYCEIRSKNLTDEQWTMAQKILDILDYPHLFQHLMTGEATPTLSSALPAFQCLQDRWEDHAGKHPDMAKHILGGMERLDKYHEKAGRMRAYVIALVLNPTIKLSFIRKHWSPIEQEMAEIWIKDEVSIVPPQRWWWLLPVVQSSF
;
A
#
# COMPACT_ATOMS: atom_id res chain seq x y z
N MET A 1 10.51 -12.61 8.90
CA MET A 1 11.23 -11.65 8.04
C MET A 1 12.72 -11.95 7.92
N ALA A 2 13.55 -11.87 8.98
CA ALA A 2 15.01 -12.03 8.86
C ALA A 2 15.49 -13.30 8.13
N ARG A 3 14.84 -14.45 8.35
CA ARG A 3 15.17 -15.70 7.64
C ARG A 3 14.86 -15.63 6.13
N LEU A 4 13.68 -15.12 5.76
CA LEU A 4 13.29 -14.94 4.37
C LEU A 4 14.24 -13.96 3.66
N HIS A 5 14.56 -12.85 4.31
CA HIS A 5 15.56 -11.89 3.82
C HIS A 5 16.93 -12.55 3.60
N GLY A 6 17.40 -13.36 4.56
CA GLY A 6 18.65 -14.12 4.44
C GLY A 6 18.65 -15.13 3.28
N LEU A 7 17.52 -15.79 3.04
CA LEU A 7 17.32 -16.72 1.92
C LEU A 7 17.37 -15.99 0.57
N VAL A 8 16.57 -14.93 0.42
CA VAL A 8 16.50 -14.14 -0.82
C VAL A 8 17.86 -13.54 -1.14
N ASN A 9 18.55 -12.99 -0.13
CA ASN A 9 19.90 -12.48 -0.32
C ASN A 9 20.89 -13.57 -0.72
N ALA A 10 20.81 -14.77 -0.15
CA ALA A 10 21.70 -15.86 -0.55
C ALA A 10 21.52 -16.24 -2.03
N ILE A 11 20.27 -16.26 -2.51
CA ILE A 11 19.95 -16.56 -3.92
C ILE A 11 20.39 -15.40 -4.83
N ARG A 12 20.16 -14.15 -4.42
CA ARG A 12 20.41 -12.95 -5.23
C ARG A 12 21.85 -12.46 -5.23
N THR A 13 22.65 -12.80 -4.23
CA THR A 13 24.04 -12.30 -4.10
C THR A 13 25.00 -13.02 -5.03
N SER A 14 24.77 -14.32 -5.32
CA SER A 14 25.58 -15.07 -6.26
C SER A 14 24.93 -15.04 -7.63
N SER A 15 25.64 -14.51 -8.65
CA SER A 15 25.18 -14.51 -10.04
C SER A 15 24.76 -15.91 -10.51
N ASP A 16 25.55 -16.92 -10.14
CA ASP A 16 25.28 -18.33 -10.47
C ASP A 16 24.01 -18.85 -9.81
N CYS A 17 23.73 -18.46 -8.56
CA CYS A 17 22.52 -18.87 -7.86
C CYS A 17 21.27 -18.19 -8.43
N HIS A 18 21.40 -16.90 -8.78
CA HIS A 18 20.31 -16.16 -9.39
C HIS A 18 19.92 -16.73 -10.76
N VAL A 19 20.91 -17.00 -11.62
CA VAL A 19 20.69 -17.64 -12.93
C VAL A 19 20.06 -19.03 -12.75
N ALA A 20 20.63 -19.85 -11.86
CA ALA A 20 20.11 -21.18 -11.61
C ALA A 20 18.67 -21.19 -11.06
N PHE A 21 18.30 -20.22 -10.24
CA PHE A 21 16.92 -20.05 -9.79
C PHE A 21 15.99 -19.78 -10.97
N LEU A 22 16.31 -18.82 -11.84
CA LEU A 22 15.49 -18.51 -13.01
C LEU A 22 15.39 -19.68 -13.98
N ASP A 23 16.48 -20.42 -14.17
CA ASP A 23 16.48 -21.62 -15.00
C ASP A 23 15.64 -22.73 -14.39
N THR A 24 15.64 -22.89 -13.06
CA THR A 24 14.78 -23.83 -12.34
C THR A 24 13.31 -23.47 -12.54
N VAL A 25 12.95 -22.17 -12.47
CA VAL A 25 11.58 -21.70 -12.76
C VAL A 25 11.17 -22.05 -14.18
N ARG A 26 11.99 -21.67 -15.18
CA ARG A 26 11.72 -21.92 -16.61
C ARG A 26 11.56 -23.39 -16.92
N GLN A 27 12.49 -24.22 -16.46
CA GLN A 27 12.47 -25.67 -16.70
C GLN A 27 11.29 -26.33 -15.99
N GLY A 28 10.98 -25.95 -14.75
CA GLY A 28 9.84 -26.48 -14.01
C GLY A 28 8.49 -26.07 -14.61
N ASN A 29 8.37 -24.84 -15.11
CA ASN A 29 7.19 -24.39 -15.85
C ASN A 29 7.03 -25.15 -17.18
N ALA A 30 8.10 -25.25 -17.98
CA ALA A 30 8.09 -25.93 -19.28
C ALA A 30 7.75 -27.43 -19.16
N SER A 31 8.24 -28.08 -18.10
CA SER A 31 7.95 -29.49 -17.78
C SER A 31 6.61 -29.70 -17.08
N LYS A 32 5.83 -28.63 -16.81
CA LYS A 32 4.58 -28.65 -16.04
C LYS A 32 4.74 -29.24 -14.63
N LEU A 33 5.95 -29.15 -14.06
CA LEU A 33 6.24 -29.51 -12.68
C LEU A 33 5.54 -28.57 -11.69
N PHE A 34 5.41 -27.29 -12.06
CA PHE A 34 4.72 -26.29 -11.25
C PHE A 34 3.31 -26.03 -11.81
N GLN A 35 2.29 -26.30 -11.00
CA GLN A 35 0.89 -26.05 -11.35
C GLN A 35 0.18 -25.38 -10.15
N PRO A 36 -0.26 -24.11 -10.27
CA PRO A 36 -0.07 -23.20 -11.41
C PRO A 36 1.42 -22.90 -11.69
N PRO A 37 1.77 -22.41 -12.90
CA PRO A 37 3.15 -22.06 -13.22
C PRO A 37 3.67 -20.99 -12.25
N VAL A 38 4.92 -21.15 -11.83
CA VAL A 38 5.60 -20.16 -10.99
C VAL A 38 5.90 -18.93 -11.84
N PRO A 39 5.59 -17.71 -11.38
CA PRO A 39 5.92 -16.50 -12.13
C PRO A 39 7.42 -16.42 -12.46
N GLU A 40 7.75 -16.17 -13.73
CA GLU A 40 9.12 -15.91 -14.19
C GLU A 40 9.54 -14.48 -13.84
N VAL A 41 9.73 -14.23 -12.55
CA VAL A 41 10.14 -12.94 -11.99
C VAL A 41 11.38 -13.10 -11.12
N GLU A 42 12.21 -12.05 -11.09
CA GLU A 42 13.34 -12.01 -10.15
C GLU A 42 12.84 -11.91 -8.70
N LEU A 43 13.55 -12.58 -7.78
CA LEU A 43 13.33 -12.37 -6.36
C LEU A 43 13.79 -10.96 -5.96
N LEU A 44 12.87 -10.14 -5.46
CA LEU A 44 13.19 -8.79 -5.02
C LEU A 44 13.87 -8.82 -3.66
N ARG A 45 14.94 -8.04 -3.50
CA ARG A 45 15.59 -7.85 -2.20
C ARG A 45 14.82 -6.81 -1.38
N GLU A 46 14.71 -7.07 -0.10
CA GLU A 46 14.32 -6.05 0.87
C GLU A 46 15.42 -4.98 0.95
N VAL A 47 15.01 -3.72 1.03
CA VAL A 47 15.88 -2.57 1.13
C VAL A 47 15.31 -1.68 2.22
N GLU A 48 16.05 -1.56 3.33
CA GLU A 48 15.59 -0.88 4.55
C GLU A 48 15.10 0.57 4.27
N THR A 49 15.75 1.27 3.34
CA THR A 49 15.41 2.65 3.00
C THR A 49 14.22 2.79 2.04
N ARG A 50 13.69 1.67 1.50
CA ARG A 50 12.58 1.67 0.55
C ARG A 50 11.34 1.06 1.21
N TRP A 51 10.37 1.93 1.51
CA TRP A 51 9.13 1.63 2.26
C TRP A 51 8.40 0.35 1.80
N ASP A 52 8.32 0.09 0.49
CA ASP A 52 7.54 -1.02 -0.09
C ASP A 52 8.38 -2.27 -0.43
N SER A 53 9.67 -2.26 -0.09
CA SER A 53 10.58 -3.35 -0.51
C SER A 53 10.30 -4.69 0.18
N ALA A 54 9.86 -4.67 1.44
CA ALA A 54 9.50 -5.87 2.19
C ALA A 54 8.28 -6.57 1.57
N HIS A 55 7.26 -5.80 1.18
CA HIS A 55 6.10 -6.28 0.43
C HIS A 55 6.53 -6.87 -0.92
N GLY A 56 7.33 -6.13 -1.69
CA GLY A 56 7.87 -6.60 -2.96
C GLY A 56 8.62 -7.92 -2.84
N MET A 57 9.50 -8.06 -1.84
CA MET A 57 10.23 -9.30 -1.56
C MET A 57 9.26 -10.46 -1.29
N LEU A 58 8.28 -10.27 -0.40
CA LEU A 58 7.29 -11.30 -0.06
C LEU A 58 6.45 -11.70 -1.28
N ARG A 59 5.94 -10.72 -2.02
CA ARG A 59 5.08 -10.92 -3.20
C ARG A 59 5.78 -11.69 -4.31
N THR A 60 7.09 -11.54 -4.48
CA THR A 60 7.84 -12.35 -5.46
C THR A 60 8.30 -13.70 -4.90
N THR A 61 8.63 -13.77 -3.61
CA THR A 61 9.28 -14.96 -3.04
C THR A 61 8.28 -16.06 -2.69
N ILE A 62 7.08 -15.72 -2.20
CA ILE A 62 6.10 -16.72 -1.78
C ILE A 62 5.59 -17.56 -2.97
N PRO A 63 5.18 -16.97 -4.11
CA PRO A 63 4.80 -17.76 -5.28
C PRO A 63 5.95 -18.59 -5.85
N ALA A 64 7.20 -18.15 -5.63
CA ALA A 64 8.40 -18.85 -6.07
C ALA A 64 8.80 -20.03 -5.17
N ARG A 65 8.09 -20.29 -4.07
CA ARG A 65 8.40 -21.37 -3.12
C ARG A 65 8.68 -22.72 -3.79
N PRO A 66 7.86 -23.24 -4.74
CA PRO A 66 8.14 -24.53 -5.36
C PRO A 66 9.47 -24.58 -6.11
N ALA A 67 9.83 -23.50 -6.80
CA ALA A 67 11.10 -23.39 -7.52
C ALA A 67 12.29 -23.27 -6.55
N ILE A 68 12.12 -22.54 -5.45
CA ILE A 68 13.13 -22.46 -4.38
C ILE A 68 13.38 -23.85 -3.79
N GLU A 69 12.33 -24.57 -3.42
CA GLU A 69 12.44 -25.92 -2.85
C GLU A 69 13.08 -26.90 -3.84
N ALA A 70 12.70 -26.87 -5.12
CA ALA A 70 13.30 -27.68 -6.17
C ALA A 70 14.81 -27.39 -6.33
N MET A 71 15.21 -26.12 -6.26
CA MET A 71 16.62 -25.72 -6.30
C MET A 71 17.38 -26.25 -5.08
N MET A 72 16.78 -26.23 -3.88
CA MET A 72 17.44 -26.70 -2.64
C MET A 72 17.66 -28.22 -2.58
N ILE A 73 16.97 -29.00 -3.39
CA ILE A 73 17.20 -30.45 -3.51
C ILE A 73 18.53 -30.73 -4.21
N GLN A 74 18.97 -29.85 -5.12
CA GLN A 74 20.20 -30.04 -5.87
C GLN A 74 21.42 -29.92 -4.95
N LYS A 75 22.31 -30.93 -5.00
CA LYS A 75 23.50 -31.02 -4.13
C LYS A 75 24.40 -29.78 -4.20
N LYS A 76 24.41 -29.08 -5.35
CA LYS A 76 25.17 -27.84 -5.58
C LYS A 76 24.80 -26.69 -4.63
N TYR A 77 23.58 -26.67 -4.08
CA TYR A 77 23.07 -25.57 -3.25
C TYR A 77 22.90 -25.93 -1.77
N CYS A 78 23.63 -26.94 -1.28
CA CYS A 78 23.53 -27.40 0.11
C CYS A 78 23.82 -26.31 1.16
N GLU A 79 24.73 -25.37 0.87
CA GLU A 79 25.06 -24.25 1.75
C GLU A 79 23.85 -23.31 1.95
N ILE A 80 23.06 -23.10 0.90
CA ILE A 80 21.85 -22.24 0.94
C ILE A 80 20.66 -23.01 1.52
N ARG A 81 20.64 -24.35 1.39
CA ARG A 81 19.59 -25.20 1.95
C ARG A 81 19.39 -25.00 3.45
N SER A 82 20.47 -24.71 4.18
CA SER A 82 20.41 -24.38 5.62
C SER A 82 19.55 -23.15 5.95
N LYS A 83 19.35 -22.25 4.97
CA LYS A 83 18.54 -21.04 5.06
C LYS A 83 17.10 -21.22 4.60
N ASN A 84 16.71 -22.44 4.20
CA ASN A 84 15.34 -22.69 3.78
C ASN A 84 14.36 -22.50 4.95
N LEU A 85 13.14 -22.09 4.62
CA LEU A 85 12.08 -21.86 5.60
C LEU A 85 11.32 -23.15 5.88
N THR A 86 10.84 -23.29 7.11
CA THR A 86 9.86 -24.33 7.46
C THR A 86 8.47 -23.98 6.92
N ASP A 87 7.57 -24.97 6.85
CA ASP A 87 6.17 -24.74 6.45
C ASP A 87 5.48 -23.66 7.29
N GLU A 88 5.72 -23.66 8.60
CA GLU A 88 5.21 -22.65 9.53
C GLU A 88 5.75 -21.25 9.20
N GLN A 89 7.02 -21.15 8.81
CA GLN A 89 7.65 -19.88 8.44
C GLN A 89 7.12 -19.35 7.11
N TRP A 90 6.85 -20.22 6.14
CA TRP A 90 6.17 -19.84 4.90
C TRP A 90 4.74 -19.37 5.16
N THR A 91 4.01 -20.09 6.02
CA THR A 91 2.65 -19.70 6.42
C THR A 91 2.63 -18.33 7.11
N MET A 92 3.59 -18.08 8.01
CA MET A 92 3.74 -16.77 8.65
C MET A 92 4.13 -15.68 7.64
N ALA A 93 4.99 -15.98 6.66
CA ALA A 93 5.33 -15.04 5.60
C ALA A 93 4.10 -14.63 4.77
N GLN A 94 3.21 -15.58 4.46
CA GLN A 94 1.95 -15.29 3.77
C GLN A 94 1.06 -14.37 4.61
N LYS A 95 0.86 -14.65 5.91
CA LYS A 95 0.09 -13.77 6.79
C LYS A 95 0.65 -12.35 6.83
N ILE A 96 1.97 -12.20 6.83
CA ILE A 96 2.61 -10.87 6.78
C ILE A 96 2.35 -10.20 5.43
N LEU A 97 2.43 -10.92 4.31
CA LEU A 97 2.10 -10.39 2.99
C LEU A 97 0.66 -9.88 2.96
N ASP A 98 -0.29 -10.67 3.45
CA ASP A 98 -1.72 -10.31 3.47
C ASP A 98 -1.97 -9.01 4.27
N ILE A 99 -1.24 -8.78 5.36
CA ILE A 99 -1.31 -7.53 6.14
C ILE A 99 -0.70 -6.35 5.37
N LEU A 100 0.42 -6.58 4.67
CA LEU A 100 1.15 -5.56 3.94
C LEU A 100 0.50 -5.20 2.59
N ASP A 101 -0.41 -6.03 2.06
CA ASP A 101 -1.18 -5.72 0.86
C ASP A 101 -2.02 -4.44 1.03
N TYR A 102 -2.58 -4.19 2.22
CA TYR A 102 -3.40 -2.99 2.44
C TYR A 102 -2.58 -1.69 2.39
N PRO A 103 -1.45 -1.54 3.13
CA PRO A 103 -0.54 -0.40 2.95
C PRO A 103 0.01 -0.26 1.53
N HIS A 104 0.29 -1.37 0.83
CA HIS A 104 0.76 -1.33 -0.55
C HIS A 104 -0.28 -0.67 -1.48
N LEU A 105 -1.54 -1.09 -1.37
CA LEU A 105 -2.65 -0.50 -2.12
C LEU A 105 -2.89 0.96 -1.72
N PHE A 106 -2.84 1.27 -0.42
CA PHE A 106 -2.95 2.64 0.07
C PHE A 106 -1.85 3.53 -0.52
N GLN A 107 -0.59 3.08 -0.51
CA GLN A 107 0.51 3.82 -1.11
C GLN A 107 0.27 4.02 -2.60
N HIS A 108 -0.12 2.98 -3.33
CA HIS A 108 -0.37 3.08 -4.78
C HIS A 108 -1.44 4.12 -5.09
N LEU A 109 -2.55 4.10 -4.34
CA LEU A 109 -3.62 5.11 -4.43
C LEU A 109 -3.08 6.52 -4.15
N MET A 110 -2.21 6.66 -3.15
CA MET A 110 -1.65 7.94 -2.71
C MET A 110 -0.52 8.46 -3.61
N THR A 111 -0.02 7.64 -4.53
CA THR A 111 1.01 8.03 -5.51
C THR A 111 0.44 8.43 -6.88
N GLY A 112 -0.88 8.39 -7.07
CA GLY A 112 -1.51 8.81 -8.33
C GLY A 112 -1.29 10.31 -8.60
N GLU A 113 -0.73 10.65 -9.75
CA GLU A 113 -0.51 12.04 -10.19
C GLU A 113 -1.71 12.61 -10.98
N ALA A 114 -2.50 11.75 -11.62
CA ALA A 114 -3.54 12.17 -12.57
C ALA A 114 -4.86 12.62 -11.91
N THR A 115 -5.12 12.23 -10.66
CA THR A 115 -6.33 12.57 -9.90
C THR A 115 -5.97 13.36 -8.64
N PRO A 116 -6.84 14.24 -8.12
CA PRO A 116 -6.58 14.97 -6.89
C PRO A 116 -6.57 14.01 -5.68
N THR A 117 -5.41 13.42 -5.44
CA THR A 117 -5.13 12.38 -4.44
C THR A 117 -5.34 12.89 -3.01
N LEU A 118 -5.18 14.20 -2.80
CA LEU A 118 -5.40 14.84 -1.50
C LEU A 118 -6.84 14.69 -1.00
N SER A 119 -7.82 14.72 -1.90
CA SER A 119 -9.24 14.56 -1.55
C SER A 119 -9.60 13.14 -1.13
N SER A 120 -8.81 12.14 -1.56
CA SER A 120 -9.00 10.73 -1.24
C SER A 120 -8.22 10.29 -0.02
N ALA A 121 -7.28 11.09 0.48
CA ALA A 121 -6.35 10.71 1.52
C ALA A 121 -7.03 10.32 2.84
N LEU A 122 -7.90 11.19 3.37
CA LEU A 122 -8.64 10.95 4.61
C LEU A 122 -9.55 9.71 4.48
N PRO A 123 -10.37 9.56 3.41
CA PRO A 123 -11.09 8.32 3.14
C PRO A 123 -10.20 7.08 3.06
N ALA A 124 -9.03 7.19 2.43
CA ALA A 124 -8.11 6.07 2.27
C ALA A 124 -7.50 5.65 3.61
N PHE A 125 -7.17 6.60 4.49
CA PHE A 125 -6.71 6.31 5.85
C PHE A 125 -7.80 5.57 6.65
N GLN A 126 -9.03 6.07 6.63
CA GLN A 126 -10.16 5.41 7.30
C GLN A 126 -10.38 4.00 6.77
N CYS A 127 -10.41 3.83 5.44
CA CYS A 127 -10.57 2.52 4.82
C CYS A 127 -9.46 1.55 5.23
N LEU A 128 -8.20 2.01 5.30
CA LEU A 128 -7.09 1.18 5.75
C LEU A 128 -7.24 0.77 7.23
N GLN A 129 -7.67 1.70 8.11
CA GLN A 129 -7.96 1.40 9.51
C GLN A 129 -9.06 0.34 9.63
N ASP A 130 -10.20 0.52 8.96
CA ASP A 130 -11.33 -0.42 8.98
C ASP A 130 -10.90 -1.83 8.52
N ARG A 131 -10.10 -1.90 7.44
CA ARG A 131 -9.60 -3.19 6.91
C ARG A 131 -8.65 -3.89 7.86
N TRP A 132 -7.78 -3.14 8.53
CA TRP A 132 -6.86 -3.69 9.52
C TRP A 132 -7.57 -4.14 10.79
N GLU A 133 -8.60 -3.43 11.24
CA GLU A 133 -9.44 -3.85 12.37
C GLU A 133 -10.14 -5.19 12.05
N ASP A 134 -10.78 -5.28 10.89
CA ASP A 134 -11.40 -6.51 10.39
C ASP A 134 -10.40 -7.67 10.31
N HIS A 135 -9.19 -7.39 9.83
CA HIS A 135 -8.15 -8.40 9.67
C HIS A 135 -7.58 -8.85 11.04
N ALA A 136 -7.43 -7.93 11.99
CA ALA A 136 -7.02 -8.25 13.36
C ALA A 136 -8.05 -9.13 14.07
N GLY A 137 -9.35 -8.90 13.85
CA GLY A 137 -10.42 -9.76 14.37
C GLY A 137 -10.39 -11.18 13.79
N LYS A 138 -10.01 -11.34 12.53
CA LYS A 138 -9.90 -12.65 11.84
C LYS A 138 -8.62 -13.41 12.19
N HIS A 139 -7.56 -12.69 12.58
CA HIS A 139 -6.25 -13.26 12.87
C HIS A 139 -5.74 -12.82 14.25
N PRO A 140 -6.27 -13.42 15.35
CA PRO A 140 -5.89 -13.05 16.72
C PRO A 140 -4.39 -13.17 17.02
N ASP A 141 -3.71 -14.11 16.38
CA ASP A 141 -2.26 -14.30 16.47
C ASP A 141 -1.47 -13.10 15.91
N MET A 142 -2.05 -12.38 14.96
CA MET A 142 -1.46 -11.20 14.33
C MET A 142 -1.99 -9.88 14.89
N ALA A 143 -3.09 -9.91 15.67
CA ALA A 143 -3.79 -8.73 16.14
C ALA A 143 -2.86 -7.72 16.84
N LYS A 144 -1.98 -8.19 17.74
CA LYS A 144 -1.00 -7.31 18.43
C LYS A 144 -0.13 -6.52 17.45
N HIS A 145 0.30 -7.13 16.35
CA HIS A 145 1.14 -6.49 15.36
C HIS A 145 0.36 -5.50 14.49
N ILE A 146 -0.86 -5.87 14.11
CA ILE A 146 -1.75 -5.03 13.30
C ILE A 146 -2.17 -3.79 14.08
N LEU A 147 -2.59 -3.95 15.34
CA LEU A 147 -2.97 -2.83 16.21
C LEU A 147 -1.80 -1.86 16.45
N GLY A 148 -0.57 -2.38 16.62
CA GLY A 148 0.62 -1.52 16.71
C GLY A 148 0.89 -0.74 15.42
N GLY A 149 0.57 -1.31 14.26
CA GLY A 149 0.59 -0.62 12.97
C GLY A 149 -0.50 0.45 12.87
N MET A 150 -1.73 0.13 13.29
CA MET A 150 -2.86 1.06 13.30
C MET A 150 -2.59 2.29 14.18
N GLU A 151 -2.03 2.13 15.37
CA GLU A 151 -1.67 3.26 16.26
C GLU A 151 -0.71 4.24 15.56
N ARG A 152 0.23 3.73 14.76
CA ARG A 152 1.15 4.58 13.98
C ARG A 152 0.42 5.26 12.83
N LEU A 153 -0.46 4.54 12.14
CA LEU A 153 -1.25 5.08 11.03
C LEU A 153 -2.18 6.21 11.50
N ASP A 154 -2.77 6.04 12.66
CA ASP A 154 -3.71 6.99 13.25
C ASP A 154 -3.07 8.38 13.47
N LYS A 155 -1.80 8.42 13.91
CA LYS A 155 -1.04 9.68 14.04
C LYS A 155 -0.95 10.45 12.71
N TYR A 156 -0.82 9.75 11.58
CA TYR A 156 -0.81 10.37 10.26
C TYR A 156 -2.21 10.77 9.80
N HIS A 157 -3.21 9.95 10.07
CA HIS A 157 -4.61 10.24 9.78
C HIS A 157 -5.06 11.53 10.50
N GLU A 158 -4.83 11.63 11.80
CA GLU A 158 -5.11 12.84 12.58
C GLU A 158 -4.36 14.07 12.05
N LYS A 159 -3.08 13.90 11.71
CA LYS A 159 -2.27 15.00 11.18
C LYS A 159 -2.85 15.50 9.85
N ALA A 160 -3.27 14.59 8.98
CA ALA A 160 -3.96 14.95 7.74
C ALA A 160 -5.29 15.68 8.03
N GLY A 161 -6.06 15.22 9.03
CA GLY A 161 -7.33 15.85 9.43
C GLY A 161 -7.16 17.27 9.97
N ARG A 162 -6.03 17.58 10.62
CA ARG A 162 -5.70 18.92 11.13
C ARG A 162 -5.20 19.88 10.04
N MET A 163 -4.87 19.39 8.84
CA MET A 163 -4.36 20.21 7.75
C MET A 163 -5.50 20.69 6.87
N ARG A 164 -5.73 22.02 6.84
CA ARG A 164 -6.78 22.67 6.05
C ARG A 164 -6.83 22.19 4.59
N ALA A 165 -5.67 22.02 3.95
CA ALA A 165 -5.57 21.58 2.56
C ALA A 165 -6.29 20.24 2.30
N TYR A 166 -6.17 19.26 3.21
CA TYR A 166 -6.84 17.97 3.08
C TYR A 166 -8.35 18.11 3.22
N VAL A 167 -8.81 18.91 4.20
CA VAL A 167 -10.24 19.16 4.45
C VAL A 167 -10.90 19.89 3.28
N ILE A 168 -10.24 20.93 2.75
CA ILE A 168 -10.72 21.68 1.61
C ILE A 168 -10.77 20.79 0.37
N ALA A 169 -9.71 20.03 0.09
CA ALA A 169 -9.69 19.11 -1.05
C ALA A 169 -10.80 18.06 -0.98
N LEU A 170 -11.07 17.52 0.22
CA LEU A 170 -12.17 16.60 0.47
C LEU A 170 -13.53 17.22 0.14
N VAL A 171 -13.77 18.47 0.56
CA VAL A 171 -15.02 19.20 0.33
C VAL A 171 -15.21 19.56 -1.14
N LEU A 172 -14.13 19.93 -1.83
CA LEU A 172 -14.14 20.24 -3.27
C LEU A 172 -14.45 19.01 -4.12
N ASN A 173 -14.20 17.80 -3.62
CA ASN A 173 -14.55 16.59 -4.34
C ASN A 173 -16.08 16.37 -4.32
N PRO A 174 -16.77 16.44 -5.47
CA PRO A 174 -18.22 16.43 -5.53
C PRO A 174 -18.85 15.09 -5.13
N THR A 175 -18.09 13.98 -5.14
CA THR A 175 -18.61 12.67 -4.73
C THR A 175 -18.57 12.48 -3.22
N ILE A 176 -17.65 13.16 -2.52
CA ILE A 176 -17.47 13.02 -1.07
C ILE A 176 -18.06 14.21 -0.32
N LYS A 177 -17.66 15.44 -0.67
CA LYS A 177 -18.08 16.69 -0.01
C LYS A 177 -17.98 16.58 1.51
N LEU A 178 -19.02 17.04 2.23
CA LEU A 178 -19.14 16.97 3.68
C LEU A 178 -19.61 15.61 4.21
N SER A 179 -19.93 14.64 3.34
CA SER A 179 -20.49 13.35 3.79
C SER A 179 -19.51 12.57 4.66
N PHE A 180 -18.23 12.59 4.29
CA PHE A 180 -17.17 11.94 5.05
C PHE A 180 -16.99 12.56 6.44
N ILE A 181 -16.89 13.90 6.51
CA ILE A 181 -16.72 14.66 7.75
C ILE A 181 -17.90 14.39 8.69
N ARG A 182 -19.13 14.49 8.19
CA ARG A 182 -20.34 14.23 9.01
C ARG A 182 -20.41 12.82 9.56
N LYS A 183 -19.86 11.84 8.84
CA LYS A 183 -19.90 10.43 9.24
C LYS A 183 -18.81 10.07 10.27
N HIS A 184 -17.60 10.62 10.14
CA HIS A 184 -16.44 10.14 10.88
C HIS A 184 -15.91 11.12 11.93
N TRP A 185 -16.27 12.41 11.88
CA TRP A 185 -15.70 13.43 12.76
C TRP A 185 -16.68 13.80 13.88
N SER A 186 -16.14 14.18 15.04
CA SER A 186 -16.92 14.68 16.17
C SER A 186 -17.58 16.04 15.85
N PRO A 187 -18.66 16.44 16.54
CA PRO A 187 -19.32 17.72 16.27
C PRO A 187 -18.39 18.94 16.32
N ILE A 188 -17.41 18.93 17.22
CA ILE A 188 -16.41 20.01 17.36
C ILE A 188 -15.50 20.07 16.13
N GLU A 189 -15.03 18.92 15.63
CA GLU A 189 -14.21 18.85 14.43
C GLU A 189 -14.98 19.25 13.17
N GLN A 190 -16.27 18.92 13.11
CA GLN A 190 -17.15 19.37 12.02
C GLN A 190 -17.28 20.90 12.00
N GLU A 191 -17.50 21.53 13.16
CA GLU A 191 -17.57 22.98 13.27
C GLU A 191 -16.25 23.66 12.86
N MET A 192 -15.11 23.11 13.31
CA MET A 192 -13.79 23.60 12.88
C MET A 192 -13.61 23.50 11.36
N ALA A 193 -14.01 22.39 10.75
CA ALA A 193 -13.95 22.21 9.31
C ALA A 193 -14.80 23.25 8.56
N GLU A 194 -16.00 23.55 9.05
CA GLU A 194 -16.85 24.58 8.47
C GLU A 194 -16.23 25.98 8.55
N ILE A 195 -15.57 26.31 9.66
CA ILE A 195 -14.84 27.58 9.80
C ILE A 195 -13.72 27.65 8.76
N TRP A 196 -12.92 26.59 8.61
CA TRP A 196 -11.84 26.56 7.62
C TRP A 196 -12.35 26.73 6.18
N ILE A 197 -13.48 26.09 5.86
CA ILE A 197 -14.10 26.22 4.54
C ILE A 197 -14.58 27.67 4.32
N LYS A 198 -15.24 28.27 5.31
CA LYS A 198 -15.74 29.65 5.24
C LYS A 198 -14.60 30.66 5.11
N ASP A 199 -13.53 30.50 5.89
CA ASP A 199 -12.35 31.36 5.83
C ASP A 199 -11.75 31.37 4.41
N GLU A 200 -11.53 30.20 3.83
CA GLU A 200 -10.90 30.08 2.51
C GLU A 200 -11.78 30.59 1.37
N VAL A 201 -13.09 30.33 1.44
CA VAL A 201 -14.06 30.88 0.47
C VAL A 201 -14.15 32.39 0.59
N SER A 202 -13.97 32.96 1.78
CA SER A 202 -14.02 34.41 2.02
C SER A 202 -12.74 35.13 1.58
N ILE A 203 -11.59 34.43 1.54
CA ILE A 203 -10.31 34.98 1.07
C ILE A 203 -10.28 35.11 -0.45
N VAL A 204 -11.09 34.33 -1.19
CA VAL A 204 -11.25 34.52 -2.65
C VAL A 204 -12.26 35.66 -2.86
N PRO A 205 -11.84 36.90 -3.22
CA PRO A 205 -12.81 37.92 -3.58
C PRO A 205 -13.65 37.38 -4.74
N PRO A 206 -14.97 37.60 -4.77
CA PRO A 206 -15.78 37.20 -5.91
C PRO A 206 -15.16 37.86 -7.14
N GLN A 207 -14.51 37.04 -7.98
CA GLN A 207 -13.97 37.47 -9.26
C GLN A 207 -15.15 38.10 -9.98
N ARG A 208 -15.10 39.42 -10.11
CA ARG A 208 -16.12 40.23 -10.76
C ARG A 208 -16.10 39.86 -12.25
N TRP A 209 -16.90 38.86 -12.65
CA TRP A 209 -17.12 38.45 -14.04
C TRP A 209 -17.96 39.47 -14.85
N TRP A 210 -17.84 40.76 -14.57
CA TRP A 210 -18.61 41.82 -15.24
C TRP A 210 -18.14 42.05 -16.69
N TRP A 211 -17.03 41.43 -17.09
CA TRP A 211 -16.43 41.56 -18.43
C TRP A 211 -16.85 40.47 -19.43
N LEU A 212 -17.65 39.46 -19.02
CA LEU A 212 -18.09 38.35 -19.90
C LEU A 212 -19.54 38.45 -20.38
N LEU A 213 -20.28 39.50 -20.01
CA LEU A 213 -21.60 39.76 -20.60
C LEU A 213 -21.44 40.71 -21.79
N PRO A 214 -21.88 40.33 -23.01
CA PRO A 214 -21.95 41.29 -24.10
C PRO A 214 -22.93 42.40 -23.70
N VAL A 215 -22.40 43.62 -23.57
CA VAL A 215 -23.21 44.82 -23.39
C VAL A 215 -24.09 44.96 -24.63
N VAL A 216 -25.37 44.61 -24.51
CA VAL A 216 -26.38 44.98 -25.50
C VAL A 216 -26.55 46.50 -25.38
N GLN A 217 -25.85 47.26 -26.21
CA GLN A 217 -26.16 48.67 -26.42
C GLN A 217 -27.48 48.74 -27.21
N SER A 218 -28.58 49.04 -26.53
CA SER A 218 -29.80 49.51 -27.19
C SER A 218 -29.60 50.95 -27.62
N SER A 219 -29.43 51.17 -28.92
CA SER A 219 -29.48 52.48 -29.55
C SER A 219 -30.92 53.01 -29.54
N PHE A 220 -31.13 54.17 -28.92
CA PHE A 220 -32.18 55.12 -29.29
C PHE A 220 -31.53 56.22 -30.11
#